data_AF-H6BQR0-F1
#
_entry.id   AF-H6BQR0-F1
#
_cell.length_a   1.000
_cell.length_b   1.000
_cell.length_c   1.000
_cell.angle_alpha   90.00
_cell.angle_beta   90.00
_cell.angle_gamma   90.00
#
_symmetry.space_group_name_H-M   'P 1'
#
loop_
_entity.id
_entity.type
_entity.pdbx_description
1 polymer ?
#
loop_
_entity_poly.entity_id
_entity_poly.type
_entity_poly.pdbx_seq_one_letter_code
_entity_poly.pdbx_strand_id
1 'polypeptide(L)'
;MQTYAIKRKVSLCRILTMYAARRVVGATVPKLVRQRPCCAASLRTRAPTILGLPQKAVFQPRFISSTNIDDKISKSTISGIQGGSVVSVIKHDHEELKQFYDTIKEAKDEDTKVRFQNQFTWELARHSIGEELVVYPAMEKYVDGGKEMAQKDRDEHNKVKEQLYEFQGLKPSDDKFESTLDSLWSTLSKHIEEEEQHDLPALEKALPQGEGDSLAKSFSRTKLFVPTRSHPMAPDKPPFETVAGILAAPIDKLGDLFRKFPPEDTIGKA
;
A
#
# COMPACT_ATOMS: atom_id res chain seq x y z
N MET A 1 36.26 31.37 42.60
CA MET A 1 37.51 31.79 41.92
C MET A 1 37.88 30.64 40.98
N GLN A 2 38.02 30.72 39.67
CA GLN A 2 38.21 31.84 38.75
C GLN A 2 37.86 31.32 37.33
N THR A 3 37.22 32.18 36.54
CA THR A 3 36.75 31.96 35.17
C THR A 3 37.89 31.95 34.15
N TYR A 4 37.76 31.16 33.07
CA TYR A 4 38.49 31.42 31.82
C TYR A 4 37.57 31.20 30.61
N ALA A 5 37.23 32.33 29.98
CA ALA A 5 36.61 32.44 28.68
C ALA A 5 37.68 32.85 27.67
N ILE A 6 37.79 32.20 26.51
CA ILE A 6 38.48 32.75 25.34
C ILE A 6 37.62 32.55 24.09
N LYS A 7 37.15 33.69 23.58
CA LYS A 7 36.59 33.90 22.23
C LYS A 7 37.72 33.91 21.20
N ARG A 8 37.48 33.46 19.97
CA ARG A 8 37.40 34.32 18.74
C ARG A 8 37.50 33.55 17.40
N LYS A 9 36.51 33.88 16.56
CA LYS A 9 36.56 34.32 15.15
C LYS A 9 36.63 33.34 13.96
N VAL A 10 35.47 33.28 13.28
CA VAL A 10 35.18 33.65 11.87
C VAL A 10 36.17 33.23 10.77
N SER A 11 35.67 32.43 9.82
CA SER A 11 35.94 32.65 8.39
C SER A 11 34.76 32.16 7.53
N LEU A 12 34.06 33.12 6.91
CA LEU A 12 33.17 32.90 5.77
C LEU A 12 34.04 32.81 4.51
N CYS A 13 33.81 31.81 3.66
CA CYS A 13 34.18 31.91 2.25
C CYS A 13 32.98 31.57 1.38
N ARG A 14 32.41 32.63 0.79
CA ARG A 14 31.47 32.60 -0.33
C ARG A 14 32.19 32.04 -1.56
N ILE A 15 31.54 31.16 -2.31
CA ILE A 15 31.85 30.93 -3.73
C ILE A 15 30.55 31.10 -4.51
N LEU A 16 30.46 32.22 -5.23
CA LEU A 16 29.42 32.56 -6.19
C LEU A 16 30.12 33.36 -7.30
N THR A 17 30.33 32.76 -8.47
CA THR A 17 30.54 33.47 -9.75
C THR A 17 30.38 32.46 -10.89
N MET A 18 29.25 32.54 -11.59
CA MET A 18 29.15 33.02 -12.98
C MET A 18 29.81 32.11 -14.03
N TYR A 19 28.98 31.42 -14.81
CA TYR A 19 29.28 31.20 -16.23
C TYR A 19 28.13 31.69 -17.10
N ALA A 20 28.53 32.43 -18.12
CA ALA A 20 27.74 33.33 -18.92
C ALA A 20 27.01 32.62 -20.07
N ALA A 21 25.96 33.29 -20.52
CA ALA A 21 25.22 33.03 -21.75
C ALA A 21 26.10 33.12 -23.01
N ARG A 22 25.83 32.26 -24.00
CA ARG A 22 26.15 32.52 -25.41
C ARG A 22 25.01 32.02 -26.31
N ARG A 23 24.37 32.98 -27.00
CA ARG A 23 23.55 32.77 -28.20
C ARG A 23 24.48 32.71 -29.43
N VAL A 24 24.26 31.75 -30.33
CA VAL A 24 24.65 31.75 -31.76
C VAL A 24 23.56 30.94 -32.49
N VAL A 25 22.60 31.59 -33.16
CA VAL A 25 22.49 31.83 -34.62
C VAL A 25 22.65 30.57 -35.51
N GLY A 26 21.51 30.16 -36.07
CA GLY A 26 21.29 29.68 -37.45
C GLY A 26 22.27 28.72 -38.12
N ALA A 27 21.83 27.49 -38.38
CA ALA A 27 22.32 26.69 -39.49
C ALA A 27 21.21 25.79 -40.07
N THR A 28 21.25 25.72 -41.39
CA THR A 28 20.29 25.27 -42.39
C THR A 28 20.09 23.74 -42.43
N VAL A 29 18.85 23.32 -42.71
CA VAL A 29 18.44 21.93 -42.96
C VAL A 29 18.79 21.51 -44.40
N PRO A 30 19.47 20.38 -44.64
CA PRO A 30 19.53 19.77 -45.97
C PRO A 30 18.41 18.74 -46.18
N LYS A 31 17.68 18.93 -47.29
CA LYS A 31 16.78 17.93 -47.90
C LYS A 31 17.61 16.82 -48.57
N LEU A 32 17.32 15.55 -48.27
CA LEU A 32 17.55 14.44 -49.20
C LEU A 32 16.30 13.56 -49.26
N VAL A 33 15.54 13.64 -50.36
CA VAL A 33 15.59 12.77 -51.55
C VAL A 33 14.81 11.47 -51.33
N ARG A 34 13.68 11.45 -52.03
CA ARG A 34 12.67 10.40 -52.16
C ARG A 34 13.20 9.33 -53.12
N GLN A 35 13.22 8.06 -52.71
CA GLN A 35 13.33 6.94 -53.65
C GLN A 35 12.16 5.98 -53.46
N ARG A 36 11.59 5.57 -54.59
CA ARG A 36 10.46 4.65 -54.76
C ARG A 36 10.97 3.27 -55.17
N PRO A 37 10.13 2.22 -55.12
CA PRO A 37 10.55 0.85 -54.82
C PRO A 37 10.93 0.05 -56.08
N CYS A 38 11.81 -0.94 -55.90
CA CYS A 38 12.06 -2.00 -56.88
C CYS A 38 11.63 -3.37 -56.33
N CYS A 39 11.02 -4.15 -57.23
CA CYS A 39 10.41 -5.46 -57.02
C CYS A 39 11.39 -6.60 -56.72
N ALA A 40 10.87 -7.55 -55.94
CA ALA A 40 10.95 -9.01 -56.07
C ALA A 40 12.27 -9.70 -56.47
N ALA A 41 12.76 -10.55 -55.56
CA ALA A 41 13.32 -11.86 -55.92
C ALA A 41 13.10 -12.86 -54.76
N SER A 42 12.36 -13.92 -55.08
CA SER A 42 12.13 -15.10 -54.25
C SER A 42 13.36 -16.01 -54.31
N LEU A 43 13.93 -16.35 -53.15
CA LEU A 43 14.91 -17.43 -53.02
C LEU A 43 14.49 -18.36 -51.89
N ARG A 44 14.03 -19.55 -52.29
CA ARG A 44 13.84 -20.71 -51.43
C ARG A 44 15.20 -21.23 -50.97
N THR A 45 15.41 -21.31 -49.67
CA THR A 45 16.50 -22.11 -49.09
C THR A 45 15.92 -23.21 -48.20
N ARG A 46 16.30 -24.46 -48.50
CA ARG A 46 15.91 -25.69 -47.81
C ARG A 46 16.48 -25.72 -46.38
N ALA A 47 15.64 -26.12 -45.42
CA ALA A 47 16.05 -26.46 -44.06
C ALA A 47 16.66 -27.89 -44.01
N PRO A 48 17.74 -28.13 -43.25
CA PRO A 48 18.19 -29.47 -42.94
C PRO A 48 17.49 -30.01 -41.69
N THR A 49 17.01 -31.24 -41.79
CA THR A 49 16.45 -32.07 -40.72
C THR A 49 17.54 -32.42 -39.69
N ILE A 50 17.38 -31.96 -38.45
CA ILE A 50 18.19 -32.43 -37.32
C ILE A 50 17.42 -33.52 -36.56
N LEU A 51 18.11 -34.65 -36.39
CA LEU A 51 17.70 -35.84 -35.66
C LEU A 51 17.33 -35.53 -34.19
N GLY A 52 16.39 -36.34 -33.69
CA GLY A 52 15.77 -36.20 -32.38
C GLY A 52 16.72 -36.25 -31.18
N LEU A 53 16.40 -35.40 -30.21
CA LEU A 53 16.87 -35.47 -28.83
C LEU A 53 15.72 -36.03 -27.96
N PRO A 54 16.03 -36.82 -26.92
CA PRO A 54 15.01 -37.44 -26.08
C PRO A 54 14.24 -36.37 -25.29
N GLN A 55 12.91 -36.54 -25.23
CA GLN A 55 12.00 -35.73 -24.42
C GLN A 55 12.44 -35.81 -22.96
N LYS A 56 13.14 -34.77 -22.47
CA LYS A 56 13.24 -34.52 -21.04
C LYS A 56 11.83 -34.29 -20.54
N ALA A 57 11.42 -35.03 -19.51
CA ALA A 57 10.17 -34.87 -18.82
C ALA A 57 9.92 -33.38 -18.55
N VAL A 58 8.87 -32.84 -19.18
CA VAL A 58 8.38 -31.50 -18.90
C VAL A 58 7.82 -31.58 -17.49
N PHE A 59 8.63 -31.16 -16.52
CA PHE A 59 8.15 -30.81 -15.19
C PHE A 59 7.18 -29.66 -15.40
N GLN A 60 5.88 -29.96 -15.44
CA GLN A 60 4.85 -28.94 -15.38
C GLN A 60 4.82 -28.45 -13.93
N PRO A 61 5.28 -27.23 -13.62
CA PRO A 61 4.94 -26.66 -12.34
C PRO A 61 3.41 -26.55 -12.31
N ARG A 62 2.77 -27.26 -11.39
CA ARG A 62 1.39 -26.93 -10.99
C ARG A 62 1.46 -25.52 -10.43
N PHE A 63 1.16 -24.54 -11.27
CA PHE A 63 0.86 -23.18 -10.88
C PHE A 63 -0.41 -23.26 -10.02
N ILE A 64 -0.25 -23.35 -8.70
CA ILE A 64 -1.34 -23.08 -7.77
C ILE A 64 -1.52 -21.57 -7.83
N SER A 65 -2.44 -21.13 -8.68
CA SER A 65 -2.77 -19.72 -8.86
C SER A 65 -3.29 -19.15 -7.54
N SER A 66 -2.48 -18.31 -6.90
CA SER A 66 -2.83 -17.51 -5.71
C SER A 66 -4.02 -16.57 -5.94
N THR A 67 -4.49 -16.43 -7.18
CA THR A 67 -5.68 -15.64 -7.52
C THR A 67 -6.95 -16.18 -6.88
N ASN A 68 -7.02 -17.48 -6.58
CA ASN A 68 -8.23 -18.06 -5.99
C ASN A 68 -8.44 -17.66 -4.53
N ILE A 69 -7.40 -17.25 -3.80
CA ILE A 69 -7.49 -16.87 -2.39
C ILE A 69 -8.01 -15.44 -2.30
N ASP A 70 -7.39 -14.49 -3.00
CA ASP A 70 -7.88 -13.11 -3.08
C ASP A 70 -9.30 -13.05 -3.67
N ASP A 71 -9.59 -13.81 -4.74
CA ASP A 71 -10.92 -13.82 -5.36
C ASP A 71 -12.00 -14.51 -4.51
N LYS A 72 -11.63 -15.44 -3.62
CA LYS A 72 -12.59 -16.15 -2.74
C LYS A 72 -12.76 -15.51 -1.38
N ILE A 73 -11.70 -14.98 -0.78
CA ILE A 73 -11.79 -14.09 0.39
C ILE A 73 -12.60 -12.87 -0.03
N SER A 74 -12.26 -12.23 -1.16
CA SER A 74 -13.07 -11.16 -1.73
C SER A 74 -14.50 -11.59 -2.02
N LYS A 75 -14.76 -12.76 -2.61
CA LYS A 75 -16.15 -13.24 -2.81
C LYS A 75 -16.88 -13.62 -1.52
N SER A 76 -16.21 -14.11 -0.49
CA SER A 76 -16.82 -14.48 0.80
C SER A 76 -17.16 -13.21 1.59
N THR A 77 -16.22 -12.27 1.66
CA THR A 77 -16.42 -10.93 2.20
C THR A 77 -17.49 -10.17 1.39
N ILE A 78 -17.43 -10.16 0.06
CA ILE A 78 -18.43 -9.50 -0.80
C ILE A 78 -19.80 -10.20 -0.78
N SER A 79 -19.85 -11.53 -0.62
CA SER A 79 -21.11 -12.29 -0.51
C SER A 79 -21.74 -12.20 0.88
N GLY A 80 -20.95 -11.95 1.92
CA GLY A 80 -21.42 -11.63 3.27
C GLY A 80 -21.88 -10.18 3.41
N ILE A 81 -21.33 -9.27 2.60
CA ILE A 81 -21.80 -7.89 2.44
C ILE A 81 -23.02 -7.87 1.50
N GLN A 82 -24.12 -8.49 1.92
CA GLN A 82 -25.43 -8.16 1.36
C GLN A 82 -25.86 -6.78 1.90
N GLY A 83 -25.40 -5.70 1.27
CA GLY A 83 -25.92 -4.34 1.50
C GLY A 83 -25.50 -3.67 2.80
N GLY A 84 -24.18 -3.55 3.04
CA GLY A 84 -23.63 -2.76 4.15
C GLY A 84 -23.19 -1.37 3.70
N SER A 85 -23.46 -0.34 4.52
CA SER A 85 -22.92 1.02 4.32
C SER A 85 -21.40 1.02 4.44
N VAL A 86 -20.74 2.06 3.90
CA VAL A 86 -19.28 2.24 4.03
C VAL A 86 -18.84 2.16 5.50
N VAL A 87 -19.65 2.70 6.41
CA VAL A 87 -19.44 2.61 7.87
C VAL A 87 -19.37 1.16 8.34
N SER A 88 -20.29 0.31 7.91
CA SER A 88 -20.30 -1.10 8.33
C SER A 88 -19.07 -1.88 7.90
N VAL A 89 -18.53 -1.60 6.71
CA VAL A 89 -17.34 -2.28 6.20
C VAL A 89 -16.08 -1.82 6.94
N ILE A 90 -15.97 -0.53 7.25
CA ILE A 90 -14.84 0.03 8.00
C ILE A 90 -14.84 -0.48 9.44
N LYS A 91 -16.00 -0.43 10.12
CA LYS A 91 -16.14 -0.99 11.48
C LYS A 91 -15.83 -2.49 11.54
N HIS A 92 -16.13 -3.23 10.48
CA HIS A 92 -15.76 -4.64 10.42
C HIS A 92 -14.24 -4.83 10.37
N ASP A 93 -13.53 -4.04 9.55
CA ASP A 93 -12.05 -4.04 9.55
C ASP A 93 -11.48 -3.72 10.94
N HIS A 94 -12.06 -2.75 11.66
CA HIS A 94 -11.64 -2.39 13.03
C HIS A 94 -11.79 -3.55 14.02
N GLU A 95 -12.91 -4.25 13.94
CA GLU A 95 -13.18 -5.40 14.79
C GLU A 95 -12.18 -6.53 14.51
N GLU A 96 -11.91 -6.83 13.24
CA GLU A 96 -10.89 -7.82 12.85
C GLU A 96 -9.49 -7.43 13.36
N LEU A 97 -9.10 -6.16 13.18
CA LEU A 97 -7.81 -5.64 13.68
C LEU A 97 -7.67 -5.82 15.19
N LYS A 98 -8.74 -5.55 15.95
CA LYS A 98 -8.78 -5.79 17.39
C LYS A 98 -8.62 -7.27 17.72
N GLN A 99 -9.35 -8.14 17.04
CA GLN A 99 -9.27 -9.59 17.25
C GLN A 99 -7.85 -10.11 16.98
N PHE A 100 -7.19 -9.64 15.92
CA PHE A 100 -5.81 -10.03 15.64
C PHE A 100 -4.83 -9.52 16.69
N TYR A 101 -4.99 -8.27 17.15
CA TYR A 101 -4.20 -7.73 18.26
C TYR A 101 -4.33 -8.62 19.52
N ASP A 102 -5.56 -8.90 19.95
CA ASP A 102 -5.83 -9.72 21.13
C ASP A 102 -5.25 -11.13 20.96
N THR A 103 -5.40 -11.73 19.77
CA THR A 103 -4.85 -13.05 19.47
C THR A 103 -3.32 -13.08 19.58
N ILE A 104 -2.62 -12.04 19.10
CA ILE A 104 -1.16 -11.95 19.24
C ILE A 104 -0.75 -11.85 20.71
N LYS A 105 -1.50 -11.09 21.53
CA LYS A 105 -1.23 -10.90 22.96
C LYS A 105 -1.45 -12.17 23.77
N GLU A 106 -2.46 -12.96 23.42
CA GLU A 106 -2.83 -14.19 24.13
C GLU A 106 -2.03 -15.42 23.68
N ALA A 107 -1.45 -15.36 22.47
CA ALA A 107 -0.69 -16.46 21.89
C ALA A 107 0.53 -16.85 22.75
N LYS A 108 0.65 -18.15 23.02
CA LYS A 108 1.77 -18.73 23.79
C LYS A 108 2.90 -19.25 22.90
N ASP A 109 2.61 -19.49 21.63
CA ASP A 109 3.56 -20.02 20.66
C ASP A 109 3.92 -18.98 19.59
N GLU A 110 5.15 -19.10 19.07
CA GLU A 110 5.70 -18.16 18.10
C GLU A 110 5.03 -18.28 16.71
N ASP A 111 4.54 -19.46 16.32
CA ASP A 111 3.90 -19.65 15.00
C ASP A 111 2.58 -18.88 14.91
N THR A 112 1.76 -18.93 15.97
CA THR A 112 0.53 -18.12 16.09
C THR A 112 0.86 -16.63 16.04
N LYS A 113 1.85 -16.16 16.83
CA LYS A 113 2.27 -14.75 16.79
C LYS A 113 2.72 -14.31 15.39
N VAL A 114 3.51 -15.11 14.68
CA VAL A 114 3.94 -14.81 13.30
C VAL A 114 2.75 -14.71 12.35
N ARG A 115 1.82 -15.67 12.42
CA ARG A 115 0.64 -15.69 11.53
C ARG A 115 -0.24 -14.47 11.73
N PHE A 116 -0.58 -14.17 12.97
CA PHE A 116 -1.45 -13.04 13.28
C PHE A 116 -0.74 -11.69 13.17
N GLN A 117 0.58 -11.60 13.38
CA GLN A 117 1.35 -10.40 13.02
C GLN A 117 1.25 -10.11 11.52
N ASN A 118 1.37 -11.15 10.67
CA ASN A 118 1.22 -10.99 9.23
C ASN A 118 -0.19 -10.57 8.85
N GLN A 119 -1.22 -11.19 9.45
CA GLN A 119 -2.62 -10.84 9.20
C GLN A 119 -2.93 -9.40 9.65
N PHE A 120 -2.54 -9.02 10.86
CA PHE A 120 -2.72 -7.67 11.40
C PHE A 120 -2.05 -6.62 10.51
N THR A 121 -0.79 -6.88 10.09
CA THR A 121 -0.08 -5.96 9.20
C THR A 121 -0.77 -5.83 7.84
N TRP A 122 -1.22 -6.97 7.31
CA TRP A 122 -1.85 -7.07 6.00
C TRP A 122 -3.18 -6.33 5.96
N GLU A 123 -4.00 -6.47 6.99
CA GLU A 123 -5.25 -5.72 7.07
C GLU A 123 -5.01 -4.23 7.32
N LEU A 124 -4.19 -3.88 8.32
CA LEU A 124 -4.00 -2.48 8.71
C LEU A 124 -3.43 -1.63 7.56
N ALA A 125 -2.44 -2.15 6.83
CA ALA A 125 -1.86 -1.42 5.71
C ALA A 125 -2.88 -1.08 4.62
N ARG A 126 -3.77 -2.02 4.30
CA ARG A 126 -4.74 -1.86 3.20
C ARG A 126 -5.96 -1.08 3.62
N HIS A 127 -6.36 -1.23 4.88
CA HIS A 127 -7.39 -0.44 5.52
C HIS A 127 -6.99 1.05 5.48
N SER A 128 -5.83 1.42 6.03
CA SER A 128 -5.42 2.82 6.08
C SER A 128 -5.29 3.48 4.70
N ILE A 129 -4.71 2.77 3.72
CA ILE A 129 -4.62 3.29 2.34
C ILE A 129 -6.01 3.32 1.66
N GLY A 130 -6.88 2.36 1.97
CA GLY A 130 -8.26 2.34 1.49
C GLY A 130 -9.02 3.60 1.91
N GLU A 131 -8.86 4.04 3.15
CA GLU A 131 -9.50 5.25 3.67
C GLU A 131 -8.93 6.51 3.03
N GLU A 132 -7.60 6.60 2.93
CA GLU A 132 -6.91 7.73 2.31
C GLU A 132 -7.33 7.96 0.85
N LEU A 133 -7.58 6.89 0.11
CA LEU A 133 -7.95 6.91 -1.31
C LEU A 133 -9.45 7.00 -1.59
N VAL A 134 -10.31 6.59 -0.64
CA VAL A 134 -11.75 6.47 -0.87
C VAL A 134 -12.58 7.28 0.11
N VAL A 135 -12.33 7.13 1.41
CA VAL A 135 -13.15 7.70 2.49
C VAL A 135 -12.83 9.18 2.67
N TYR A 136 -11.55 9.53 2.78
CA TYR A 136 -11.14 10.91 3.00
C TYR A 136 -11.51 11.84 1.84
N PRO A 137 -11.36 11.46 0.54
CA PRO A 137 -11.91 12.26 -0.55
C PRO A 137 -13.43 12.43 -0.50
N ALA A 138 -14.16 11.44 0.03
CA ALA A 138 -15.60 11.55 0.22
C ALA A 138 -15.94 12.52 1.37
N MET A 139 -15.20 12.48 2.49
CA MET A 139 -15.33 13.44 3.58
C MET A 139 -15.08 14.86 3.08
N GLU A 140 -13.97 15.10 2.37
CA GLU A 140 -13.62 16.40 1.79
C GLU A 140 -14.71 16.97 0.86
N LYS A 141 -15.44 16.07 0.20
CA LYS A 141 -16.46 16.42 -0.79
C LYS A 141 -17.82 16.70 -0.16
N TYR A 142 -18.23 15.88 0.81
CA TYR A 142 -19.62 15.85 1.28
C TYR A 142 -19.79 16.45 2.68
N VAL A 143 -18.78 16.39 3.54
CA VAL A 143 -18.89 16.85 4.93
C VAL A 143 -18.44 18.30 5.06
N ASP A 144 -19.25 19.13 5.72
CA ASP A 144 -18.86 20.49 6.10
C ASP A 144 -17.66 20.43 7.07
N GLY A 145 -16.54 21.04 6.70
CA GLY A 145 -15.27 20.91 7.45
C GLY A 145 -14.54 19.58 7.21
N GLY A 146 -14.97 18.80 6.22
CA GLY A 146 -14.39 17.48 5.93
C GLY A 146 -12.94 17.50 5.46
N LYS A 147 -12.41 18.66 5.02
CA LYS A 147 -10.99 18.81 4.66
C LYS A 147 -10.09 18.84 5.87
N GLU A 148 -10.48 19.59 6.89
CA GLU A 148 -9.77 19.64 8.16
C GLU A 148 -9.81 18.27 8.85
N MET A 149 -10.96 17.60 8.78
CA MET A 149 -11.16 16.24 9.30
C MET A 149 -10.24 15.24 8.58
N ALA A 150 -10.34 15.15 7.26
CA ALA A 150 -9.48 14.27 6.46
C ALA A 150 -7.98 14.56 6.63
N GLN A 151 -7.57 15.82 6.82
CA GLN A 151 -6.17 16.16 7.03
C GLN A 151 -5.68 15.71 8.42
N LYS A 152 -6.51 15.85 9.46
CA LYS A 152 -6.20 15.32 10.80
C LYS A 152 -6.01 13.80 10.74
N ASP A 153 -6.92 13.09 10.08
CA ASP A 153 -6.88 11.63 9.99
C ASP A 153 -5.66 11.14 9.21
N ARG A 154 -5.28 11.83 8.13
CA ARG A 154 -4.00 11.57 7.43
C ARG A 154 -2.78 11.74 8.35
N ASP A 155 -2.77 12.75 9.21
CA ASP A 155 -1.65 12.98 10.12
C ASP A 155 -1.56 11.87 11.19
N GLU A 156 -2.71 11.38 11.67
CA GLU A 156 -2.81 10.23 12.58
C GLU A 156 -2.39 8.92 11.90
N HIS A 157 -2.86 8.67 10.67
CA HIS A 157 -2.45 7.55 9.85
C HIS A 157 -0.96 7.52 9.57
N ASN A 158 -0.34 8.67 9.32
CA ASN A 158 1.12 8.73 9.16
C ASN A 158 1.83 8.19 10.42
N LYS A 159 1.32 8.48 11.61
CA LYS A 159 1.88 7.94 12.85
C LYS A 159 1.68 6.43 12.98
N VAL A 160 0.50 5.94 12.63
CA VAL A 160 0.18 4.51 12.61
C VAL A 160 1.07 3.78 11.60
N LYS A 161 1.26 4.33 10.39
CA LYS A 161 2.11 3.77 9.34
C LYS A 161 3.58 3.68 9.79
N GLU A 162 4.12 4.70 10.48
CA GLU A 162 5.46 4.65 11.07
C GLU A 162 5.61 3.50 12.07
N GLN A 163 4.66 3.39 13.02
CA GLN A 163 4.68 2.34 14.05
C GLN A 163 4.47 0.94 13.45
N LEU A 164 3.60 0.81 12.45
CA LEU A 164 3.40 -0.43 11.72
C LEU A 164 4.66 -0.85 10.95
N TYR A 165 5.39 0.11 10.38
CA TYR A 165 6.65 -0.17 9.71
C TYR A 165 7.72 -0.71 10.66
N GLU A 166 7.77 -0.22 11.90
CA GLU A 166 8.62 -0.81 12.94
C GLU A 166 8.13 -2.22 13.32
N PHE A 167 6.85 -2.35 13.67
CA PHE A 167 6.27 -3.62 14.12
C PHE A 167 6.40 -4.75 13.09
N GLN A 168 6.16 -4.47 11.81
CA GLN A 168 6.22 -5.48 10.74
C GLN A 168 7.63 -6.03 10.50
N GLY A 169 8.67 -5.34 10.99
CA GLY A 169 10.07 -5.77 10.88
C GLY A 169 10.54 -6.63 12.05
N LEU A 170 9.78 -6.70 13.14
CA LEU A 170 10.13 -7.46 14.35
C LEU A 170 9.75 -8.94 14.23
N LYS A 171 10.48 -9.78 14.95
CA LYS A 171 10.11 -11.17 15.22
C LYS A 171 9.43 -11.27 16.59
N PRO A 172 8.53 -12.24 16.82
CA PRO A 172 7.92 -12.42 18.13
C PRO A 172 8.91 -12.71 19.26
N SER A 173 10.12 -13.18 18.92
CA SER A 173 11.23 -13.40 19.86
C SER A 173 12.03 -12.14 20.20
N ASP A 174 11.78 -11.01 19.54
CA ASP A 174 12.47 -9.74 19.85
C ASP A 174 11.87 -9.10 21.11
N ASP A 175 12.72 -8.63 22.03
CA ASP A 175 12.30 -8.00 23.31
C ASP A 175 11.30 -6.84 23.13
N LYS A 176 11.36 -6.14 21.99
CA LYS A 176 10.50 -5.00 21.68
C LYS A 176 9.15 -5.37 21.08
N PHE A 177 8.95 -6.61 20.66
CA PHE A 177 7.78 -7.03 19.87
C PHE A 177 6.45 -6.60 20.50
N GLU A 178 6.22 -6.98 21.76
CA GLU A 178 4.96 -6.68 22.45
C GLU A 178 4.81 -5.20 22.76
N SER A 179 5.87 -4.53 23.22
CA SER A 179 5.81 -3.09 23.50
C SER A 179 5.53 -2.24 22.26
N THR A 180 6.02 -2.68 21.09
CA THR A 180 5.78 -2.00 19.81
C THR A 180 4.33 -2.22 19.36
N LEU A 181 3.82 -3.45 19.51
CA LEU A 181 2.42 -3.77 19.24
C LEU A 181 1.47 -2.96 20.14
N ASP A 182 1.74 -2.87 21.44
CA ASP A 182 0.92 -2.14 22.40
C ASP A 182 0.92 -0.62 22.08
N SER A 183 2.08 -0.06 21.71
CA SER A 183 2.17 1.35 21.29
C SER A 183 1.42 1.62 19.98
N LEU A 184 1.52 0.71 19.01
CA LEU A 184 0.79 0.79 17.75
C LEU A 184 -0.72 0.73 18.01
N TRP A 185 -1.17 -0.26 18.77
CA TRP A 185 -2.58 -0.43 19.12
C TRP A 185 -3.12 0.77 19.91
N SER A 186 -2.35 1.32 20.85
CA SER A 186 -2.78 2.51 21.60
C SER A 186 -2.98 3.75 20.71
N THR A 187 -2.28 3.84 19.58
CA THR A 187 -2.43 4.95 18.64
C THR A 187 -3.61 4.68 17.70
N LEU A 188 -3.66 3.47 17.13
CA LEU A 188 -4.72 3.02 16.24
C LEU A 188 -6.10 3.02 16.90
N SER A 189 -6.23 2.49 18.13
CA SER A 189 -7.52 2.40 18.81
C SER A 189 -8.14 3.76 19.13
N LYS A 190 -7.32 4.80 19.34
CA LYS A 190 -7.82 6.18 19.51
C LYS A 190 -8.34 6.73 18.20
N HIS A 191 -7.61 6.51 17.11
CA HIS A 191 -8.05 6.89 15.77
C HIS A 191 -9.40 6.21 15.42
N ILE A 192 -9.48 4.89 15.62
CA ILE A 192 -10.72 4.11 15.44
C ILE A 192 -11.87 4.68 16.28
N GLU A 193 -11.62 5.02 17.55
CA GLU A 193 -12.67 5.57 18.42
C GLU A 193 -13.20 6.90 17.90
N GLU A 194 -12.32 7.82 17.52
CA GLU A 194 -12.68 9.13 16.98
C GLU A 194 -13.45 8.97 15.65
N GLU A 195 -12.95 8.13 14.75
CA GLU A 195 -13.56 7.88 13.46
C GLU A 195 -14.97 7.27 13.60
N GLU A 196 -15.14 6.26 14.45
CA GLU A 196 -16.43 5.61 14.66
C GLU A 196 -17.46 6.49 15.38
N GLN A 197 -17.01 7.41 16.23
CA GLN A 197 -17.89 8.28 17.01
C GLN A 197 -18.22 9.60 16.29
N HIS A 198 -17.36 10.06 15.38
CA HIS A 198 -17.47 11.39 14.79
C HIS A 198 -17.44 11.35 13.26
N ASP A 199 -16.39 10.80 12.67
CA ASP A 199 -16.12 11.01 11.24
C ASP A 199 -17.05 10.18 10.35
N LEU A 200 -17.20 8.89 10.66
CA LEU A 200 -18.09 7.98 9.93
C LEU A 200 -19.57 8.38 10.08
N PRO A 201 -20.10 8.73 11.27
CA PRO A 201 -21.45 9.26 11.39
C PRO A 201 -21.67 10.56 10.62
N ALA A 202 -20.68 11.47 10.61
CA ALA A 202 -20.75 12.71 9.86
C ALA A 202 -20.80 12.45 8.35
N LEU A 203 -19.96 11.55 7.86
CA LEU A 203 -19.94 11.12 6.47
C LEU A 203 -21.27 10.45 6.07
N GLU A 204 -21.75 9.49 6.86
CA GLU A 204 -23.01 8.77 6.57
C GLU A 204 -24.21 9.72 6.48
N LYS A 205 -24.25 10.73 7.35
CA LYS A 205 -25.29 11.77 7.32
C LYS A 205 -25.21 12.68 6.09
N ALA A 206 -24.00 12.96 5.61
CA ALA A 206 -23.76 13.87 4.50
C ALA A 206 -23.91 13.21 3.11
N LEU A 207 -23.80 11.88 3.04
CA LEU A 207 -23.82 11.16 1.78
C LEU A 207 -25.21 11.18 1.11
N PRO A 208 -25.27 11.44 -0.22
CA PRO A 208 -26.46 11.21 -1.01
C PRO A 208 -26.91 9.74 -0.97
N GLN A 209 -28.21 9.50 -1.20
CA GLN A 209 -28.76 8.14 -1.24
C GLN A 209 -28.00 7.26 -2.25
N GLY A 210 -27.55 6.09 -1.80
CA GLY A 210 -26.83 5.10 -2.62
C GLY A 210 -25.32 5.35 -2.77
N GLU A 211 -24.81 6.51 -2.38
CA GLU A 211 -23.35 6.77 -2.40
C GLU A 211 -22.61 5.96 -1.33
N GLY A 212 -23.24 5.69 -0.18
CA GLY A 212 -22.68 4.83 0.87
C GLY A 212 -22.32 3.42 0.38
N ASP A 213 -23.22 2.78 -0.39
CA ASP A 213 -22.97 1.46 -0.98
C ASP A 213 -21.87 1.48 -2.04
N SER A 214 -21.80 2.58 -2.81
CA SER A 214 -20.76 2.79 -3.82
C SER A 214 -19.40 2.93 -3.16
N LEU A 215 -19.31 3.71 -2.08
CA LEU A 215 -18.09 3.87 -1.29
C LEU A 215 -17.66 2.56 -0.64
N ALA A 216 -18.59 1.80 -0.05
CA ALA A 216 -18.29 0.48 0.50
C ALA A 216 -17.64 -0.43 -0.55
N LYS A 217 -18.24 -0.52 -1.75
CA LYS A 217 -17.68 -1.31 -2.86
C LYS A 217 -16.32 -0.78 -3.33
N SER A 218 -16.15 0.54 -3.40
CA SER A 218 -14.88 1.17 -3.81
C SER A 218 -13.78 0.89 -2.79
N PHE A 219 -14.08 1.01 -1.50
CA PHE A 219 -13.19 0.72 -0.40
C PHE A 219 -12.73 -0.75 -0.44
N SER A 220 -13.67 -1.70 -0.46
CA SER A 220 -13.35 -3.13 -0.53
C SER A 220 -12.56 -3.50 -1.78
N ARG A 221 -12.85 -2.88 -2.93
CA ARG A 221 -12.08 -3.11 -4.17
C ARG A 221 -10.68 -2.52 -4.09
N THR A 222 -10.52 -1.35 -3.47
CA THR A 222 -9.24 -0.68 -3.32
C THR A 222 -8.27 -1.53 -2.51
N LYS A 223 -8.74 -2.17 -1.43
CA LYS A 223 -7.97 -3.13 -0.62
C LYS A 223 -7.32 -4.27 -1.43
N LEU A 224 -7.85 -4.61 -2.62
CA LEU A 224 -7.27 -5.66 -3.47
C LEU A 224 -6.00 -5.24 -4.21
N PHE A 225 -5.77 -3.94 -4.39
CA PHE A 225 -4.71 -3.41 -5.26
C PHE A 225 -3.67 -2.55 -4.53
N VAL A 226 -3.96 -2.14 -3.30
CA VAL A 226 -3.04 -1.36 -2.48
C VAL A 226 -1.95 -2.24 -1.85
N PRO A 227 -0.81 -1.65 -1.44
CA PRO A 227 0.26 -2.34 -0.72
C PRO A 227 -0.26 -3.10 0.51
N THR A 228 0.33 -4.25 0.79
CA THR A 228 -0.08 -5.11 1.90
C THR A 228 0.78 -4.93 3.15
N ARG A 229 1.74 -4.00 3.11
CA ARG A 229 2.58 -3.61 4.24
C ARG A 229 2.74 -2.10 4.31
N SER A 230 3.18 -1.60 5.45
CA SER A 230 3.45 -0.17 5.62
C SER A 230 4.73 0.24 4.89
N HIS A 231 4.66 1.38 4.19
CA HIS A 231 5.78 2.03 3.51
C HIS A 231 5.70 3.56 3.74
N PRO A 232 5.98 4.06 4.96
CA PRO A 232 5.76 5.47 5.34
C PRO A 232 6.66 6.46 4.58
N MET A 233 7.66 5.97 3.85
CA MET A 233 8.50 6.81 2.98
C MET A 233 7.91 7.02 1.58
N ALA A 234 6.81 6.34 1.24
CA ALA A 234 6.09 6.57 0.00
C ALA A 234 5.27 7.87 0.10
N PRO A 235 5.12 8.67 -0.97
CA PRO A 235 4.32 9.89 -0.92
C PRO A 235 2.82 9.61 -0.66
N ASP A 236 2.25 10.24 0.37
CA ASP A 236 0.84 10.08 0.81
C ASP A 236 -0.13 11.13 0.23
N LYS A 237 0.19 11.74 -0.94
CA LYS A 237 -0.68 12.76 -1.59
C LYS A 237 -0.79 12.59 -3.11
N PRO A 238 -2.00 12.71 -3.69
CA PRO A 238 -2.15 12.80 -5.14
C PRO A 238 -1.50 14.10 -5.66
N PRO A 239 -0.92 14.13 -6.89
CA PRO A 239 -1.04 13.18 -7.99
C PRO A 239 0.07 12.12 -8.06
N PHE A 240 0.96 12.04 -7.07
CA PHE A 240 2.15 11.18 -7.12
C PHE A 240 1.88 9.73 -6.71
N GLU A 241 0.70 9.43 -6.17
CA GLU A 241 0.22 8.09 -5.77
C GLU A 241 0.11 7.11 -6.93
N THR A 242 -0.10 7.59 -8.16
CA THR A 242 -0.52 6.72 -9.26
C THR A 242 0.60 5.89 -9.89
N VAL A 243 1.88 6.17 -9.61
CA VAL A 243 2.99 5.44 -10.27
C VAL A 243 3.92 4.75 -9.30
N ALA A 244 4.33 5.38 -8.19
CA ALA A 244 5.31 4.75 -7.29
C ALA A 244 4.67 3.73 -6.33
N GLY A 245 3.52 4.06 -5.72
CA GLY A 245 2.83 3.19 -4.75
C GLY A 245 2.24 1.93 -5.38
N ILE A 246 1.68 2.04 -6.60
CA ILE A 246 1.18 0.89 -7.38
C ILE A 246 2.31 -0.04 -7.84
N LEU A 247 3.54 0.48 -8.02
CA LEU A 247 4.70 -0.36 -8.40
C LEU A 247 5.30 -1.15 -7.22
N ALA A 248 5.00 -0.79 -5.96
CA ALA A 248 5.40 -1.56 -4.78
C ALA A 248 4.42 -2.70 -4.44
N ALA A 249 3.14 -2.55 -4.76
CA ALA A 249 2.11 -3.59 -4.57
C ALA A 249 2.49 -4.98 -5.13
N PRO A 250 3.13 -5.15 -6.31
CA PRO A 250 3.57 -6.46 -6.76
C PRO A 250 4.71 -7.06 -5.92
N ILE A 251 5.55 -6.24 -5.26
CA ILE A 251 6.65 -6.75 -4.42
C ILE A 251 6.11 -7.31 -3.11
N ASP A 252 5.20 -6.59 -2.45
CA ASP A 252 4.64 -7.06 -1.18
C ASP A 252 3.84 -8.34 -1.36
N LYS A 253 2.97 -8.39 -2.39
CA LYS A 253 2.19 -9.57 -2.73
C LYS A 253 3.05 -10.78 -3.05
N LEU A 254 4.20 -10.59 -3.71
CA LEU A 254 5.17 -11.67 -3.93
C LEU A 254 5.78 -12.16 -2.60
N GLY A 255 6.11 -11.24 -1.69
CA GLY A 255 6.58 -11.59 -0.36
C GLY A 255 5.53 -12.34 0.46
N ASP A 256 4.25 -11.99 0.32
CA ASP A 256 3.15 -12.62 1.05
C ASP A 256 2.99 -14.10 0.70
N LEU A 257 3.33 -14.53 -0.51
CA LEU A 257 3.36 -15.95 -0.90
C LEU A 257 4.31 -16.80 -0.04
N PHE A 258 5.31 -16.17 0.58
CA PHE A 258 6.29 -16.83 1.44
C PHE A 258 6.03 -16.62 2.93
N ARG A 259 4.99 -15.85 3.28
CA ARG A 259 4.59 -15.62 4.68
C ARG A 259 3.61 -16.67 5.14
N LYS A 260 3.54 -16.84 6.45
CA LYS A 260 2.51 -17.66 7.09
C LYS A 260 1.36 -16.77 7.51
N PHE A 261 0.16 -17.16 7.12
CA PHE A 261 -1.10 -16.54 7.54
C PHE A 261 -1.92 -17.52 8.37
N PRO A 262 -2.86 -17.04 9.20
CA PRO A 262 -3.80 -17.92 9.88
C PRO A 262 -4.67 -18.69 8.87
N PRO A 263 -5.13 -19.91 9.20
CA PRO A 263 -6.05 -20.65 8.33
C PRO A 263 -7.39 -19.92 8.22
N GLU A 264 -8.04 -19.99 7.06
CA GLU A 264 -9.26 -19.22 6.75
C GLU A 264 -10.39 -19.42 7.77
N ASP A 265 -10.48 -20.60 8.38
CA ASP A 265 -11.52 -20.94 9.35
C ASP A 265 -11.32 -20.31 10.73
N THR A 266 -10.23 -19.57 10.94
CA THR A 266 -9.94 -18.82 12.18
C THR A 266 -10.16 -17.33 12.04
N ILE A 267 -10.41 -16.83 10.83
CA ILE A 267 -10.71 -15.41 10.56
C ILE A 267 -12.24 -15.22 10.63
N GLY A 268 -12.72 -14.28 11.44
CA GLY A 268 -14.16 -13.95 11.56
C GLY A 268 -15.01 -14.94 12.37
N LYS A 269 -14.41 -15.81 13.20
CA LYS A 269 -15.14 -16.63 14.19
C LYS A 269 -14.98 -16.03 15.59
N ALA A 270 -15.88 -15.12 15.95
CA ALA A 270 -16.21 -14.77 17.33
C ALA A 270 -17.72 -14.53 17.41
#